data_AF-A0AAD9V9Q2-F1
#
_entry.id   AF-A0AAD9V9Q2-F1
#
_cell.length_a   1.000
_cell.length_b   1.000
_cell.length_c   1.000
_cell.angle_alpha   90.00
_cell.angle_beta   90.00
_cell.angle_gamma   90.00
#
_symmetry.space_group_name_H-M   'P 1'
#
loop_
_entity.id
_entity.type
_entity.pdbx_description
1 polymer ?
#
loop_
_entity_poly.entity_id
_entity_poly.type
_entity_poly.pdbx_seq_one_letter_code
_entity_poly.pdbx_strand_id
1 'polypeptide(L)'
;MLDLKIPNISERLNHSITNIFRKETIPLRITHKCCTLRKALSHTSTERKLSRVSKCGHKKAIGTLTALLKSAADLHKRCIDDCVGATSSSREELNLFINSVNSFHPALKYTWEIFENTLAFLDLKLSINDNGLSTNVHYKATDSHNYLLHSSSRPQHVKNAIPFSQFLRLRRLCSDDTDFNNKCEEMCHFFKKRGYSDSAVTTGKHRAQEIDRDTALQTSQNEETHRIPFTLTYHPQNLAIENAILKDFKILGNDPETKHIFSLPPLISFKRDKNLMGCRKQRLPRSTVKAIDSGSMRNFNLNAFLNDLSITPWGSSFVFDDINDVWAHWSSLYNETIEKHAPKIRKAFRSKQLPWINNQLKKKNSIEK
;
A
#
# COMPACT_ATOMS: atom_id res chain seq x y z
N MET A 1 -8.61 25.54 -43.19
CA MET A 1 -7.61 24.47 -43.04
C MET A 1 -7.99 23.72 -41.78
N LEU A 2 -8.19 22.40 -41.88
CA LEU A 2 -9.03 21.59 -41.00
C LEU A 2 -8.65 21.65 -39.51
N ASP A 3 -9.47 22.36 -38.73
CA ASP A 3 -9.56 22.24 -37.28
C ASP A 3 -10.25 20.91 -36.92
N LEU A 4 -9.46 19.86 -36.70
CA LEU A 4 -9.93 18.67 -36.01
C LEU A 4 -9.96 18.97 -34.50
N LYS A 5 -11.04 19.60 -34.06
CA LYS A 5 -11.46 19.56 -32.66
C LYS A 5 -11.59 18.09 -32.26
N ILE A 6 -10.80 17.67 -31.26
CA ILE A 6 -10.92 16.36 -30.61
C ILE A 6 -11.49 16.51 -29.18
N PRO A 7 -12.79 16.81 -28.98
CA PRO A 7 -13.41 16.71 -27.66
C PRO A 7 -13.77 15.27 -27.28
N ASN A 8 -13.81 14.34 -28.26
CA ASN A 8 -14.43 13.02 -28.09
C ASN A 8 -13.44 11.91 -27.67
N ILE A 9 -12.12 12.14 -27.77
CA ILE A 9 -11.10 11.17 -27.34
C ILE A 9 -10.92 11.23 -25.82
N SER A 10 -10.95 12.41 -25.19
CA SER A 10 -10.74 12.56 -23.73
C SER A 10 -11.74 11.76 -22.88
N GLU A 11 -13.02 11.72 -23.24
CA GLU A 11 -14.03 10.95 -22.48
C GLU A 11 -13.85 9.42 -22.62
N ARG A 12 -13.62 8.93 -23.85
CA ARG A 12 -13.36 7.50 -24.11
C ARG A 12 -12.05 7.04 -23.45
N LEU A 13 -11.00 7.86 -23.49
CA LEU A 13 -9.71 7.61 -22.86
C LEU A 13 -9.84 7.59 -21.33
N ASN A 14 -10.58 8.55 -20.77
CA ASN A 14 -10.87 8.60 -19.34
C ASN A 14 -11.66 7.37 -18.88
N HIS A 15 -12.62 6.89 -19.66
CA HIS A 15 -13.40 5.69 -19.33
C HIS A 15 -12.56 4.41 -19.39
N SER A 16 -11.76 4.23 -20.44
CA SER A 16 -10.88 3.06 -20.64
C SER A 16 -9.84 2.92 -19.52
N ILE A 17 -9.15 4.01 -19.20
CA ILE A 17 -8.11 4.04 -18.17
C ILE A 17 -8.69 3.92 -16.75
N THR A 18 -9.83 4.57 -16.48
CA THR A 18 -10.53 4.43 -15.17
C THR A 18 -11.00 2.99 -14.95
N ASN A 19 -11.41 2.30 -16.01
CA ASN A 19 -11.79 0.90 -15.95
C ASN A 19 -10.57 0.00 -15.65
N ILE A 20 -9.47 0.14 -16.38
CA ILE A 20 -8.24 -0.63 -16.12
C ILE A 20 -7.79 -0.51 -14.66
N PHE A 21 -7.71 0.72 -14.11
CA PHE A 21 -7.26 0.91 -12.73
C PHE A 21 -8.27 0.51 -11.65
N ARG A 22 -9.59 0.54 -11.89
CA ARG A 22 -10.59 0.02 -10.93
C ARG A 22 -10.59 -1.52 -10.88
N LYS A 23 -10.28 -2.17 -12.00
CA LYS A 23 -10.55 -3.60 -12.24
C LYS A 23 -9.36 -4.50 -11.92
N GLU A 24 -8.16 -3.94 -11.78
CA GLU A 24 -6.94 -4.68 -11.40
C GLU A 24 -6.68 -4.82 -9.89
N THR A 25 -7.64 -4.47 -9.02
CA THR A 25 -7.42 -4.43 -7.56
C THR A 25 -6.21 -3.59 -7.12
N ILE A 26 -5.70 -2.71 -7.99
CA ILE A 26 -4.85 -1.60 -7.59
C ILE A 26 -5.75 -0.68 -6.78
N PRO A 27 -5.51 -0.45 -5.48
CA PRO A 27 -6.40 0.35 -4.66
C PRO A 27 -6.40 1.80 -5.14
N LEU A 28 -7.29 2.13 -6.09
CA LEU A 28 -7.77 3.48 -6.33
C LEU A 28 -8.63 3.89 -5.12
N ARG A 29 -7.97 4.18 -4.01
CA ARG A 29 -8.59 4.98 -2.97
C ARG A 29 -8.74 6.40 -3.52
N ILE A 30 -9.92 6.69 -4.06
CA ILE A 30 -10.48 8.05 -3.98
C ILE A 30 -10.92 8.27 -2.52
N THR A 31 -9.98 8.14 -1.58
CA THR A 31 -10.13 8.55 -0.19
C THR A 31 -8.76 8.97 0.31
N HIS A 32 -8.67 10.24 0.70
CA HIS A 32 -7.54 10.91 1.32
C HIS A 32 -7.07 10.22 2.62
N LYS A 33 -6.40 9.08 2.51
CA LYS A 33 -5.64 8.47 3.60
C LYS A 33 -4.32 7.95 3.06
N CYS A 34 -3.43 8.88 2.70
CA CYS A 34 -2.03 8.57 2.45
C CYS A 34 -1.29 8.42 3.79
N CYS A 35 -0.76 7.22 4.02
CA CYS A 35 0.04 6.86 5.19
C CYS A 35 1.44 7.49 5.14
N THR A 36 1.95 7.76 3.92
CA THR A 36 3.22 8.42 3.62
C THR A 36 3.19 9.88 4.07
N LEU A 37 2.07 10.58 3.82
CA LEU A 37 1.78 11.91 4.36
C LEU A 37 1.78 11.92 5.90
N ARG A 38 1.33 10.84 6.56
CA ARG A 38 1.36 10.76 8.03
C ARG A 38 2.80 10.68 8.59
N LYS A 39 3.78 10.19 7.80
CA LYS A 39 5.21 10.19 8.15
C LYS A 39 5.89 11.52 7.82
N ALA A 40 5.61 12.12 6.67
CA ALA A 40 6.09 13.47 6.34
C ALA A 40 5.55 14.51 7.35
N LEU A 41 4.30 14.37 7.76
CA LEU A 41 3.65 15.15 8.83
C LEU A 41 4.04 14.70 10.25
N SER A 42 4.86 13.64 10.42
CA SER A 42 5.36 13.22 11.75
C SER A 42 6.67 13.89 12.14
N HIS A 43 7.37 14.50 11.18
CA HIS A 43 8.53 15.35 11.47
C HIS A 43 8.14 16.77 11.92
N THR A 44 6.84 17.07 11.98
CA THR A 44 6.31 18.22 12.72
C THR A 44 5.44 17.69 13.87
N SER A 45 6.10 17.41 14.99
CA SER A 45 5.46 16.97 16.22
C SER A 45 4.64 18.11 16.83
N THR A 46 3.38 18.26 16.40
CA THR A 46 2.35 18.87 17.24
C THR A 46 0.97 18.33 16.84
N GLU A 47 0.59 17.21 17.45
CA GLU A 47 -0.84 16.92 17.66
C GLU A 47 -1.41 18.01 18.58
N ARG A 48 -2.03 19.03 18.00
CA ARG A 48 -2.93 19.92 18.73
C ARG A 48 -4.33 19.28 18.82
N LYS A 49 -4.92 19.37 20.01
CA LYS A 49 -6.38 19.45 20.23
C LYS A 49 -6.99 20.37 19.17
N LEU A 50 -8.19 20.02 18.69
CA LEU A 50 -8.94 20.81 17.72
C LEU A 50 -9.05 22.28 18.16
N SER A 51 -8.35 23.17 17.46
CA SER A 51 -8.91 24.47 17.09
C SER A 51 -9.26 24.41 15.60
N ARG A 52 -10.56 24.53 15.31
CA ARG A 52 -11.16 24.51 13.97
C ARG A 52 -10.69 25.73 13.15
N VAL A 53 -9.45 25.77 12.66
CA VAL A 53 -9.06 26.70 11.56
C VAL A 53 -7.96 26.10 10.65
N SER A 54 -6.93 25.45 11.18
CA SER A 54 -5.72 25.13 10.37
C SER A 54 -5.76 23.81 9.55
N LYS A 55 -6.68 22.88 9.82
CA LYS A 55 -6.89 21.68 8.99
C LYS A 55 -7.59 21.96 7.66
N CYS A 56 -8.16 23.16 7.50
CA CYS A 56 -8.82 23.58 6.26
C CYS A 56 -7.79 23.92 5.17
N GLY A 57 -6.69 24.61 5.53
CA GLY A 57 -5.68 25.09 4.58
C GLY A 57 -4.98 23.99 3.78
N HIS A 58 -4.49 22.92 4.43
CA HIS A 58 -3.72 21.87 3.75
C HIS A 58 -4.59 20.88 2.97
N LYS A 59 -5.81 20.60 3.44
CA LYS A 59 -6.79 19.81 2.67
C LYS A 59 -7.34 20.62 1.49
N LYS A 60 -7.58 21.92 1.67
CA LYS A 60 -7.83 22.85 0.56
C LYS A 60 -6.64 22.84 -0.39
N ALA A 61 -5.41 22.92 0.11
CA ALA A 61 -4.23 22.98 -0.72
C ALA A 61 -4.07 21.72 -1.60
N ILE A 62 -4.22 20.52 -1.04
CA ILE A 62 -4.19 19.29 -1.85
C ILE A 62 -5.40 19.19 -2.79
N GLY A 63 -6.57 19.68 -2.37
CA GLY A 63 -7.77 19.77 -3.23
C GLY A 63 -7.57 20.73 -4.42
N THR A 64 -7.01 21.91 -4.16
CA THR A 64 -6.65 22.94 -5.15
C THR A 64 -5.56 22.43 -6.07
N LEU A 65 -4.53 21.75 -5.54
CA LEU A 65 -3.50 21.12 -6.37
C LEU A 65 -4.07 20.02 -7.25
N THR A 66 -4.98 19.19 -6.73
CA THR A 66 -5.66 18.16 -7.53
C THR A 66 -6.56 18.80 -8.60
N ALA A 67 -7.20 19.93 -8.31
CA ALA A 67 -7.99 20.68 -9.29
C ALA A 67 -7.09 21.32 -10.36
N LEU A 68 -5.96 21.89 -9.97
CA LEU A 68 -4.96 22.49 -10.85
C LEU A 68 -4.31 21.45 -11.76
N LEU A 69 -4.00 20.27 -11.21
CA LEU A 69 -3.51 19.11 -11.98
C LEU A 69 -4.56 18.59 -12.98
N LYS A 70 -5.85 18.70 -12.66
CA LYS A 70 -6.95 18.30 -13.56
C LYS A 70 -7.27 19.36 -14.62
N SER A 71 -7.04 20.64 -14.34
CA SER A 71 -7.37 21.73 -15.27
C SER A 71 -6.31 21.93 -16.36
N ALA A 72 -5.07 21.48 -16.12
CA ALA A 72 -3.95 21.64 -17.05
C ALA A 72 -3.64 20.39 -17.89
N ALA A 73 -4.35 19.28 -17.66
CA ALA A 73 -4.08 18.02 -18.33
C ALA A 73 -5.35 17.45 -18.96
N ASP A 74 -5.26 17.11 -20.25
CA ASP A 74 -6.32 16.46 -21.02
C ASP A 74 -6.68 15.07 -20.45
N LEU A 75 -5.70 14.45 -19.81
CA LEU A 75 -5.84 13.23 -19.01
C LEU A 75 -5.09 13.40 -17.69
N HIS A 76 -5.74 13.10 -16.57
CA HIS A 76 -5.07 13.02 -15.27
C HIS A 76 -5.57 11.81 -14.46
N LYS A 77 -4.64 10.96 -14.04
CA LYS A 77 -4.88 9.83 -13.14
C LYS A 77 -3.86 9.82 -12.01
N ARG A 78 -4.26 9.25 -10.87
CA ARG A 78 -3.44 9.17 -9.67
C ARG A 78 -3.66 7.85 -8.95
N CYS A 79 -2.57 7.23 -8.53
CA CYS A 79 -2.57 6.09 -7.62
C CYS A 79 -1.71 6.41 -6.40
N ILE A 80 -2.36 6.66 -5.27
CA ILE A 80 -1.72 7.05 -4.00
C ILE A 80 -0.80 8.27 -4.17
N ASP A 81 0.51 8.05 -4.31
CA ASP A 81 1.53 9.10 -4.41
C ASP A 81 2.00 9.31 -5.86
N ASP A 82 1.71 8.35 -6.76
CA ASP A 82 2.09 8.41 -8.18
C ASP A 82 0.98 9.05 -9.01
N CYS A 83 1.35 9.99 -9.87
CA CYS A 83 0.44 10.66 -10.82
C CYS A 83 0.90 10.43 -12.25
N VAL A 84 -0.05 10.34 -13.17
CA VAL A 84 0.19 10.35 -14.62
C VAL A 84 -0.79 11.28 -15.30
N GLY A 85 -0.30 12.02 -16.28
CA GLY A 85 -1.16 12.84 -17.12
C GLY A 85 -0.65 12.94 -18.54
N ALA A 86 -1.54 13.36 -19.43
CA ALA A 86 -1.21 13.72 -20.80
C ALA A 86 -1.78 15.10 -21.07
N THR A 87 -1.04 15.90 -21.85
CA THR A 87 -1.44 17.25 -22.25
C THR A 87 -1.03 17.51 -23.69
N SER A 88 -1.85 18.28 -24.40
CA SER A 88 -1.56 18.87 -25.72
C SER A 88 -0.82 20.20 -25.65
N SER A 89 -0.53 20.70 -24.44
CA SER A 89 0.22 21.94 -24.18
C SER A 89 1.66 21.89 -24.70
N SER A 90 2.24 23.07 -24.92
CA SER A 90 3.66 23.16 -25.27
C SER A 90 4.58 22.72 -24.12
N ARG A 91 5.83 22.43 -24.45
CA ARG A 91 6.84 22.02 -23.46
C ARG A 91 7.07 23.12 -22.41
N GLU A 92 7.00 24.37 -22.84
CA GLU A 92 7.17 25.57 -22.03
C GLU A 92 6.01 25.72 -21.04
N GLU A 93 4.77 25.59 -21.51
CA GLU A 93 3.57 25.62 -20.66
C GLU A 93 3.58 24.51 -19.62
N LEU A 94 3.98 23.29 -20.03
CA LEU A 94 4.13 22.16 -19.12
C LEU A 94 5.19 22.42 -18.04
N ASN A 95 6.32 23.03 -18.41
CA ASN A 95 7.36 23.40 -17.45
C ASN A 95 6.88 24.49 -16.46
N LEU A 96 6.15 25.50 -16.94
CA LEU A 96 5.55 26.52 -16.08
C LEU A 96 4.58 25.91 -15.08
N PHE A 97 3.73 24.99 -15.53
CA PHE A 97 2.82 24.24 -14.69
C PHE A 97 3.55 23.43 -13.62
N ILE A 98 4.59 22.69 -13.99
CA ILE A 98 5.40 21.90 -13.06
C ILE A 98 6.08 22.78 -12.02
N ASN A 99 6.61 23.93 -12.44
CA ASN A 99 7.23 24.90 -11.53
C ASN A 99 6.20 25.45 -10.54
N SER A 100 4.98 25.75 -11.00
CA SER A 100 3.87 26.17 -10.15
C SER A 100 3.50 25.09 -9.12
N VAL A 101 3.35 23.84 -9.56
CA VAL A 101 3.06 22.67 -8.70
C VAL A 101 4.14 22.48 -7.63
N ASN A 102 5.42 22.62 -7.98
CA ASN A 102 6.53 22.48 -7.04
C ASN A 102 6.79 23.68 -6.14
N SER A 103 6.26 24.85 -6.51
CA SER A 103 6.29 26.06 -5.70
C SER A 103 5.08 26.16 -4.77
N PHE A 104 4.07 25.31 -4.97
CA PHE A 104 2.82 25.34 -4.25
C PHE A 104 2.96 25.13 -2.73
N HIS A 105 3.91 24.30 -2.28
CA HIS A 105 4.15 24.08 -0.86
C HIS A 105 5.63 23.78 -0.57
N PRO A 106 6.28 24.48 0.38
CA PRO A 106 7.72 24.35 0.61
C PRO A 106 8.16 22.93 1.02
N ALA A 107 7.30 22.19 1.72
CA ALA A 107 7.59 20.81 2.15
C ALA A 107 7.19 19.72 1.15
N LEU A 108 6.55 20.05 0.02
CA LEU A 108 6.15 19.07 -0.99
C LEU A 108 6.94 19.33 -2.27
N LYS A 109 7.77 18.39 -2.65
CA LYS A 109 8.52 18.41 -3.90
C LYS A 109 8.13 17.18 -4.71
N TYR A 110 7.64 17.43 -5.91
CA TYR A 110 7.30 16.40 -6.88
C TYR A 110 8.53 16.13 -7.74
N THR A 111 8.78 14.87 -8.00
CA THR A 111 9.67 14.44 -9.09
C THR A 111 8.79 14.16 -10.30
N TRP A 112 9.27 14.52 -11.49
CA TRP A 112 8.53 14.31 -12.73
C TRP A 112 9.46 13.79 -13.81
N GLU A 113 8.88 13.03 -14.72
CA GLU A 113 9.51 12.58 -15.95
C GLU A 113 8.53 12.87 -17.08
N ILE A 114 9.04 13.31 -18.23
CA ILE A 114 8.23 13.73 -19.37
C ILE A 114 8.70 12.94 -20.57
N PHE A 115 7.75 12.29 -21.22
CA PHE A 115 8.00 11.44 -22.37
C PHE A 115 7.00 11.80 -23.46
N GLU A 116 7.47 11.74 -24.71
CA GLU A 116 6.63 12.05 -25.88
C GLU A 116 5.83 10.82 -26.31
N ASN A 117 6.47 9.63 -26.36
CA ASN A 117 5.86 8.46 -26.99
C ASN A 117 5.50 7.36 -26.00
N THR A 118 6.28 7.19 -24.93
CA THR A 118 6.14 6.04 -24.04
C THR A 118 6.52 6.37 -22.60
N LEU A 119 5.67 5.98 -21.65
CA LEU A 119 5.86 6.23 -20.22
C LEU A 119 5.52 4.98 -19.40
N ALA A 120 6.37 4.64 -18.45
CA ALA A 120 6.05 3.63 -17.44
C ALA A 120 5.22 4.25 -16.30
N PHE A 121 4.11 3.62 -15.93
CA PHE A 121 3.29 4.01 -14.79
C PHE A 121 2.77 2.78 -14.06
N LEU A 122 3.22 2.57 -12.82
CA LEU A 122 2.96 1.33 -12.05
C LEU A 122 3.38 0.08 -12.84
N ASP A 123 2.44 -0.82 -13.09
CA ASP A 123 2.63 -2.06 -13.85
C ASP A 123 2.29 -1.90 -15.33
N LEU A 124 2.07 -0.66 -15.79
CA LEU A 124 1.71 -0.32 -17.17
C LEU A 124 2.86 0.39 -17.88
N LYS A 125 3.02 0.05 -19.15
CA LYS A 125 3.74 0.82 -20.15
C LYS A 125 2.71 1.47 -21.05
N LEU A 126 2.59 2.78 -20.96
CA LEU A 126 1.67 3.60 -21.74
C LEU A 126 2.40 4.05 -23.00
N SER A 127 1.78 3.88 -24.17
CA SER A 127 2.31 4.36 -25.45
C SER A 127 1.25 5.15 -26.21
N ILE A 128 1.65 6.30 -26.75
CA ILE A 128 0.78 7.13 -27.59
C ILE A 128 0.98 6.71 -29.05
N ASN A 129 -0.11 6.30 -29.70
CA ASN A 129 -0.15 5.93 -31.12
C ASN A 129 -1.15 6.85 -31.83
N ASP A 130 -1.15 6.84 -33.18
CA ASP A 130 -2.07 7.65 -34.00
C ASP A 130 -3.55 7.42 -33.66
N ASN A 131 -3.90 6.22 -33.21
CA ASN A 131 -5.26 5.82 -32.82
C ASN A 131 -5.58 6.01 -31.32
N GLY A 132 -4.69 6.63 -30.55
CA GLY A 132 -4.87 6.90 -29.12
C GLY A 132 -3.86 6.20 -28.20
N LEU A 133 -4.23 6.00 -26.94
CA LEU A 133 -3.36 5.40 -25.93
C LEU A 133 -3.43 3.87 -25.97
N SER A 134 -2.29 3.22 -26.17
CA SER A 134 -2.13 1.78 -26.00
C SER A 134 -1.44 1.47 -24.67
N THR A 135 -1.79 0.32 -24.09
CA THR A 135 -1.20 -0.15 -22.83
C THR A 135 -0.53 -1.49 -23.03
N ASN A 136 0.62 -1.68 -22.40
CA ASN A 136 1.33 -2.95 -22.30
C ASN A 136 1.80 -3.12 -20.84
N VAL A 137 2.30 -4.30 -20.50
CA VAL A 137 2.81 -4.62 -19.17
C VAL A 137 4.20 -4.00 -18.99
N HIS A 138 4.42 -3.37 -17.84
CA HIS A 138 5.74 -2.90 -17.41
C HIS A 138 6.22 -3.69 -16.19
N TYR A 139 7.38 -4.32 -16.31
CA TYR A 139 8.09 -4.92 -15.18
C TYR A 139 9.20 -3.96 -14.73
N LYS A 140 9.22 -3.62 -13.45
CA LYS A 140 10.34 -2.86 -12.87
C LYS A 140 11.60 -3.73 -12.93
N ALA A 141 12.77 -3.10 -13.09
CA ALA A 141 14.06 -3.81 -13.08
C ALA A 141 14.32 -4.60 -11.78
N THR A 142 13.63 -4.24 -10.70
CA THR A 142 13.68 -4.95 -9.40
C THR A 142 12.68 -6.10 -9.29
N ASP A 143 11.82 -6.30 -10.29
CA ASP A 143 10.91 -7.44 -10.33
C ASP A 143 11.70 -8.72 -10.61
N SER A 144 11.60 -9.65 -9.67
CA SER A 144 12.29 -10.95 -9.73
C SER A 144 11.38 -12.05 -10.28
N HIS A 145 10.12 -11.74 -10.59
CA HIS A 145 9.12 -12.69 -11.04
C HIS A 145 8.99 -13.89 -10.08
N ASN A 146 9.11 -13.61 -8.78
CA ASN A 146 9.19 -14.61 -7.72
C ASN A 146 7.79 -15.13 -7.34
N TYR A 147 7.09 -15.74 -8.30
CA TYR A 147 5.79 -16.38 -8.09
C TYR A 147 5.89 -17.50 -7.05
N LEU A 148 4.80 -17.97 -6.48
CA LEU A 148 4.83 -19.08 -5.52
C LEU A 148 5.51 -20.33 -6.11
N LEU A 149 6.38 -21.03 -5.37
CA LEU A 149 6.92 -22.32 -5.84
C LEU A 149 5.80 -23.36 -5.94
N HIS A 150 5.76 -24.14 -7.01
CA HIS A 150 4.75 -25.19 -7.16
C HIS A 150 4.89 -26.29 -6.09
N SER A 151 6.11 -26.55 -5.61
CA SER A 151 6.41 -27.48 -4.51
C SER A 151 6.11 -26.92 -3.11
N SER A 152 5.70 -25.66 -2.99
CA SER A 152 5.42 -25.06 -1.69
C SER A 152 4.24 -25.73 -0.98
N SER A 153 4.27 -25.66 0.36
CA SER A 153 3.19 -26.14 1.24
C SER A 153 2.01 -25.16 1.24
N ARG A 154 1.33 -25.07 0.10
CA ARG A 154 0.11 -24.29 -0.10
C ARG A 154 -0.98 -25.17 -0.73
N PRO A 155 -2.27 -24.88 -0.48
CA PRO A 155 -3.35 -25.64 -1.08
C PRO A 155 -3.20 -25.72 -2.60
N GLN A 156 -3.42 -26.90 -3.17
CA GLN A 156 -3.18 -27.14 -4.58
C GLN A 156 -4.06 -26.26 -5.47
N HIS A 157 -5.31 -26.02 -5.09
CA HIS A 157 -6.20 -25.12 -5.83
C HIS A 157 -5.65 -23.68 -5.91
N VAL A 158 -4.98 -23.18 -4.85
CA VAL A 158 -4.34 -21.85 -4.86
C VAL A 158 -3.19 -21.84 -5.85
N LYS A 159 -2.34 -22.87 -5.84
CA LYS A 159 -1.22 -22.98 -6.78
C LYS A 159 -1.74 -23.02 -8.22
N ASN A 160 -2.72 -23.88 -8.50
CA ASN A 160 -3.29 -24.06 -9.83
C ASN A 160 -4.03 -22.82 -10.35
N ALA A 161 -4.55 -21.95 -9.46
CA ALA A 161 -5.21 -20.72 -9.87
C ALA A 161 -4.23 -19.62 -10.31
N ILE A 162 -2.99 -19.62 -9.79
CA ILE A 162 -2.02 -18.55 -10.03
C ILE A 162 -1.72 -18.33 -11.52
N PRO A 163 -1.44 -19.37 -12.35
CA PRO A 163 -1.18 -19.17 -13.77
C PRO A 163 -2.31 -18.42 -14.47
N PHE A 164 -3.54 -18.93 -14.36
CA PHE A 164 -4.72 -18.29 -14.95
C PHE A 164 -4.87 -16.84 -14.47
N SER A 165 -4.72 -16.57 -13.17
CA SER A 165 -4.84 -15.21 -12.64
C SER A 165 -3.78 -14.24 -13.21
N GLN A 166 -2.55 -14.70 -13.45
CA GLN A 166 -1.51 -13.86 -14.04
C GLN A 166 -1.75 -13.63 -15.53
N PHE A 167 -2.15 -14.65 -16.30
CA PHE A 167 -2.51 -14.46 -17.70
C PHE A 167 -3.73 -13.54 -17.85
N LEU A 168 -4.74 -13.69 -16.98
CA LEU A 168 -5.89 -12.78 -16.96
C LEU A 168 -5.48 -11.33 -16.64
N ARG A 169 -4.46 -11.13 -15.79
CA ARG A 169 -3.87 -9.81 -15.57
C ARG A 169 -3.20 -9.27 -16.83
N LEU A 170 -2.41 -10.07 -17.55
CA LEU A 170 -1.84 -9.65 -18.84
C LEU A 170 -2.93 -9.27 -19.85
N ARG A 171 -4.03 -10.03 -19.89
CA ARG A 171 -5.18 -9.78 -20.79
C ARG A 171 -5.83 -8.43 -20.51
N ARG A 172 -5.83 -7.97 -19.25
CA ARG A 172 -6.34 -6.65 -18.85
C ARG A 172 -5.36 -5.53 -19.21
N LEU A 173 -4.07 -5.76 -18.96
CA LEU A 173 -3.01 -4.77 -19.14
C LEU A 173 -2.71 -4.48 -20.63
N CYS A 174 -2.61 -5.50 -21.46
CA CYS A 174 -2.27 -5.33 -22.88
C CYS A 174 -3.49 -4.86 -23.69
N SER A 175 -3.35 -3.79 -24.46
CA SER A 175 -4.38 -3.33 -25.41
C SER A 175 -4.42 -4.16 -26.69
N ASP A 176 -3.26 -4.65 -27.14
CA ASP A 176 -3.09 -5.39 -28.38
C ASP A 176 -2.90 -6.89 -28.11
N ASP A 177 -3.48 -7.72 -28.97
CA ASP A 177 -3.43 -9.19 -28.83
C ASP A 177 -2.05 -9.77 -29.14
N THR A 178 -1.28 -9.15 -30.04
CA THR A 178 0.11 -9.53 -30.32
C THR A 178 0.96 -9.30 -29.08
N ASP A 179 0.84 -8.12 -28.47
CA ASP A 179 1.51 -7.79 -27.21
C ASP A 179 1.12 -8.74 -26.07
N PHE A 180 -0.17 -9.04 -25.94
CA PHE A 180 -0.67 -10.00 -24.97
C PHE A 180 -0.06 -11.39 -25.18
N ASN A 181 -0.05 -11.90 -26.41
CA ASN A 181 0.48 -13.22 -26.72
C ASN A 181 2.00 -13.30 -26.46
N ASN A 182 2.74 -12.26 -26.86
CA ASN A 182 4.17 -12.15 -26.57
C ASN A 182 4.44 -12.17 -25.06
N LYS A 183 3.66 -11.43 -24.28
CA LYS A 183 3.78 -11.41 -22.81
C LYS A 183 3.35 -12.72 -22.17
N CYS A 184 2.43 -13.46 -22.77
CA CYS A 184 2.08 -14.80 -22.31
C CYS A 184 3.26 -15.77 -22.46
N GLU A 185 4.03 -15.72 -23.55
CA GLU A 185 5.21 -16.57 -23.70
C GLU A 185 6.29 -16.27 -22.65
N GLU A 186 6.54 -14.99 -22.38
CA GLU A 186 7.45 -14.56 -21.30
C GLU A 186 6.98 -15.10 -19.93
N MET A 187 5.68 -14.96 -19.63
CA MET A 187 5.06 -15.46 -18.40
C MET A 187 5.13 -16.99 -18.27
N CYS A 188 4.97 -17.72 -19.37
CA CYS A 188 5.16 -19.17 -19.40
C CYS A 188 6.57 -19.55 -18.90
N HIS A 189 7.60 -18.85 -19.38
CA HIS A 189 8.97 -19.09 -18.93
C HIS A 189 9.14 -18.87 -17.43
N PHE A 190 8.54 -17.81 -16.88
CA PHE A 190 8.58 -17.55 -15.44
C PHE A 190 7.94 -18.66 -14.62
N PHE A 191 6.79 -19.20 -15.05
CA PHE A 191 6.13 -20.30 -14.35
C PHE A 191 6.91 -21.62 -14.42
N LYS A 192 7.50 -21.95 -15.58
CA LYS A 192 8.35 -23.14 -15.71
C LYS A 192 9.53 -23.08 -14.74
N LYS A 193 10.17 -21.91 -14.59
CA LYS A 193 11.25 -21.69 -13.61
C LYS A 193 10.81 -21.88 -12.15
N ARG A 194 9.51 -21.80 -11.85
CA ARG A 194 8.93 -22.00 -10.51
C ARG A 194 8.37 -23.42 -10.30
N GLY A 195 8.59 -24.32 -11.26
CA GLY A 195 8.22 -25.74 -11.17
C GLY A 195 6.76 -26.04 -11.46
N TYR A 196 6.04 -25.12 -12.12
CA TYR A 196 4.69 -25.41 -12.62
C TYR A 196 4.77 -26.33 -13.83
N SER A 197 3.82 -27.28 -13.92
CA SER A 197 3.75 -28.18 -15.07
C SER A 197 3.28 -27.43 -16.32
N ASP A 198 3.76 -27.88 -17.48
CA ASP A 198 3.36 -27.29 -18.77
C ASP A 198 1.85 -27.35 -18.99
N SER A 199 1.20 -28.44 -18.57
CA SER A 199 -0.27 -28.57 -18.62
C SER A 199 -0.96 -27.47 -17.81
N ALA A 200 -0.58 -27.24 -16.55
CA ALA A 200 -1.23 -26.22 -15.71
C ALA A 200 -1.03 -24.80 -16.26
N VAL A 201 0.15 -24.50 -16.79
CA VAL A 201 0.46 -23.20 -17.41
C VAL A 201 -0.35 -23.02 -18.69
N THR A 202 -0.38 -24.03 -19.55
CA THR A 202 -1.07 -23.99 -20.86
C THR A 202 -2.58 -23.87 -20.68
N THR A 203 -3.18 -24.62 -19.75
CA THR A 203 -4.61 -24.49 -19.42
C THR A 203 -4.92 -23.09 -18.90
N GLY A 204 -4.06 -22.51 -18.05
CA GLY A 204 -4.23 -21.13 -17.58
C GLY A 204 -4.14 -20.10 -18.69
N LYS A 205 -3.18 -20.27 -19.61
CA LYS A 205 -2.99 -19.40 -20.78
C LYS A 205 -4.19 -19.47 -21.72
N HIS A 206 -4.63 -20.68 -22.10
CA HIS A 206 -5.76 -20.88 -23.01
C HIS A 206 -7.04 -20.24 -22.48
N ARG A 207 -7.36 -20.47 -21.20
CA ARG A 207 -8.53 -19.87 -20.57
C ARG A 207 -8.50 -18.34 -20.58
N ALA A 208 -7.32 -17.73 -20.47
CA ALA A 208 -7.19 -16.28 -20.55
C ALA A 208 -7.22 -15.76 -22.00
N GLN A 209 -6.82 -16.60 -22.97
CA GLN A 209 -6.91 -16.29 -24.39
C GLN A 209 -8.35 -16.21 -24.88
N GLU A 210 -9.22 -17.10 -24.40
CA GLU A 210 -10.66 -17.14 -24.71
C GLU A 210 -11.45 -15.93 -24.18
N ILE A 211 -10.90 -15.21 -23.21
CA ILE A 211 -11.57 -14.06 -22.60
C ILE A 211 -11.12 -12.81 -23.36
N ASP A 212 -12.08 -12.16 -24.01
CA ASP A 212 -11.90 -10.84 -24.59
C ASP A 212 -11.50 -9.80 -23.52
N ARG A 213 -10.68 -8.82 -23.91
CA ARG A 213 -10.15 -7.81 -22.99
C ARG A 213 -11.25 -7.00 -22.32
N ASP A 214 -12.28 -6.56 -23.04
CA ASP A 214 -13.35 -5.75 -22.47
C ASP A 214 -14.12 -6.54 -21.42
N THR A 215 -14.32 -7.84 -21.66
CA THR A 215 -14.88 -8.77 -20.69
C THR A 215 -13.96 -8.98 -19.50
N ALA A 216 -12.66 -9.22 -19.73
CA ALA A 216 -11.66 -9.40 -18.67
C ALA A 216 -11.57 -8.20 -17.75
N LEU A 217 -11.77 -7.00 -18.31
CA LEU A 217 -11.83 -5.77 -17.54
C LEU A 217 -13.08 -5.75 -16.66
N GLN A 218 -14.26 -6.26 -17.04
CA GLN A 218 -15.47 -6.16 -16.21
C GLN A 218 -15.29 -6.71 -14.77
N THR A 219 -15.88 -6.01 -13.80
CA THR A 219 -15.90 -6.46 -12.41
C THR A 219 -16.92 -7.58 -12.29
N SER A 220 -16.51 -8.76 -11.84
CA SER A 220 -17.44 -9.84 -11.54
C SER A 220 -18.36 -9.43 -10.39
N GLN A 221 -19.66 -9.65 -10.54
CA GLN A 221 -20.56 -9.58 -9.40
C GLN A 221 -20.28 -10.78 -8.49
N ASN A 222 -20.05 -10.52 -7.20
CA ASN A 222 -19.97 -11.59 -6.22
C ASN A 222 -21.39 -12.02 -5.92
N GLU A 223 -21.74 -13.24 -6.27
CA GLU A 223 -22.98 -13.85 -5.81
C GLU A 223 -22.88 -14.11 -4.31
N GLU A 224 -23.88 -13.68 -3.55
CA GLU A 224 -23.95 -14.03 -2.14
C GLU A 224 -24.21 -15.53 -2.01
N THR A 225 -23.21 -16.24 -1.49
CA THR A 225 -23.37 -17.66 -1.19
C THR A 225 -23.94 -17.81 0.22
N HIS A 226 -25.12 -18.42 0.37
CA HIS A 226 -25.68 -18.78 1.68
C HIS A 226 -24.96 -19.97 2.35
N ARG A 227 -23.75 -20.31 1.91
CA ARG A 227 -22.95 -21.41 2.47
C ARG A 227 -22.27 -20.97 3.75
N ILE A 228 -22.35 -21.82 4.78
CA ILE A 228 -21.67 -21.57 6.06
C ILE A 228 -20.16 -21.72 5.86
N PRO A 229 -19.34 -20.68 6.12
CA PRO A 229 -17.89 -20.79 5.99
C PRO A 229 -17.30 -21.60 7.15
N PHE A 230 -16.50 -22.60 6.82
CA PHE A 230 -15.74 -23.39 7.80
C PHE A 230 -14.24 -23.23 7.53
N THR A 231 -13.57 -22.45 8.38
CA THR A 231 -12.17 -22.06 8.15
C THR A 231 -11.19 -22.92 8.95
N LEU A 232 -10.43 -23.75 8.25
CA LEU A 232 -9.33 -24.57 8.80
C LEU A 232 -7.98 -23.90 8.60
N THR A 233 -7.00 -24.22 9.44
CA THR A 233 -5.60 -23.89 9.13
C THR A 233 -5.09 -24.86 8.06
N TYR A 234 -4.47 -24.37 6.99
CA TYR A 234 -3.91 -25.26 5.96
C TYR A 234 -2.79 -26.13 6.54
N HIS A 235 -3.00 -27.44 6.51
CA HIS A 235 -1.99 -28.46 6.76
C HIS A 235 -2.35 -29.70 5.92
N PRO A 236 -1.39 -30.40 5.29
CA PRO A 236 -1.70 -31.59 4.48
C PRO A 236 -2.53 -32.64 5.23
N GLN A 237 -2.30 -32.82 6.54
CA GLN A 237 -3.09 -33.75 7.36
C GLN A 237 -4.54 -33.29 7.59
N ASN A 238 -4.81 -31.98 7.50
CA ASN A 238 -6.16 -31.44 7.66
C ASN A 238 -7.05 -31.66 6.43
N LEU A 239 -6.49 -32.13 5.31
CA LEU A 239 -7.27 -32.53 4.13
C LEU A 239 -8.18 -33.75 4.45
N ALA A 240 -7.75 -34.62 5.36
CA ALA A 240 -8.59 -35.71 5.84
C ALA A 240 -9.81 -35.21 6.63
N ILE A 241 -9.66 -34.09 7.36
CA ILE A 241 -10.74 -33.45 8.12
C ILE A 241 -11.79 -32.87 7.17
N GLU A 242 -11.36 -32.22 6.07
CA GLU A 242 -12.28 -31.76 5.03
C GLU A 242 -13.14 -32.91 4.47
N ASN A 243 -12.51 -34.03 4.12
CA ASN A 243 -13.22 -35.20 3.60
C ASN A 243 -14.19 -35.80 4.63
N ALA A 244 -13.81 -35.87 5.90
CA ALA A 244 -14.67 -36.35 6.97
C ALA A 244 -15.90 -35.45 7.15
N ILE A 245 -15.70 -34.13 7.23
CA ILE A 245 -16.79 -33.16 7.37
C ILE A 245 -17.77 -33.25 6.19
N LEU A 246 -17.27 -33.30 4.95
CA LEU A 246 -18.12 -33.38 3.76
C LEU A 246 -18.86 -34.72 3.68
N LYS A 247 -18.25 -35.81 4.16
CA LYS A 247 -18.90 -37.12 4.24
C LYS A 247 -20.02 -37.12 5.28
N ASP A 248 -19.75 -36.63 6.47
CA ASP A 248 -20.68 -36.66 7.61
C ASP A 248 -21.79 -35.62 7.47
N PHE A 249 -21.56 -34.53 6.72
CA PHE A 249 -22.59 -33.55 6.39
C PHE A 249 -23.82 -34.17 5.70
N LYS A 250 -23.64 -35.30 5.00
CA LYS A 250 -24.76 -36.04 4.39
C LYS A 250 -25.78 -36.51 5.44
N ILE A 251 -25.38 -36.71 6.69
CA ILE A 251 -26.29 -37.06 7.78
C ILE A 251 -27.30 -35.93 8.02
N LEU A 252 -26.81 -34.69 8.11
CA LEU A 252 -27.64 -33.49 8.29
C LEU A 252 -28.50 -33.18 7.05
N GLY A 253 -28.00 -33.47 5.85
CA GLY A 253 -28.77 -33.29 4.61
C GLY A 253 -29.87 -34.33 4.40
N ASN A 254 -29.76 -35.50 5.04
CA ASN A 254 -30.73 -36.59 4.90
C ASN A 254 -31.79 -36.58 6.01
N ASP A 255 -31.55 -35.89 7.10
CA ASP A 255 -32.49 -35.78 8.22
C ASP A 255 -33.65 -34.81 7.88
N PRO A 256 -34.93 -35.24 8.02
CA PRO A 256 -36.09 -34.43 7.61
C PRO A 256 -36.21 -33.09 8.33
N GLU A 257 -35.80 -33.03 9.60
CA GLU A 257 -35.90 -31.81 10.41
C GLU A 257 -34.77 -30.82 10.10
N THR A 258 -33.57 -31.28 9.78
CA THR A 258 -32.39 -30.41 9.62
C THR A 258 -32.03 -30.10 8.16
N LYS A 259 -32.55 -30.86 7.19
CA LYS A 259 -32.30 -30.67 5.74
C LYS A 259 -32.62 -29.26 5.22
N HIS A 260 -33.65 -28.62 5.77
CA HIS A 260 -34.03 -27.26 5.34
C HIS A 260 -33.07 -26.18 5.86
N ILE A 261 -32.38 -26.45 6.97
CA ILE A 261 -31.36 -25.56 7.57
C ILE A 261 -30.00 -25.79 6.88
N PHE A 262 -29.64 -27.05 6.63
CA PHE A 262 -28.35 -27.48 6.07
C PHE A 262 -28.47 -27.94 4.61
N SER A 263 -29.05 -27.10 3.77
CA SER A 263 -29.29 -27.42 2.34
C SER A 263 -28.01 -27.51 1.51
N LEU A 264 -26.94 -26.81 1.91
CA LEU A 264 -25.66 -26.78 1.21
C LEU A 264 -24.51 -27.14 2.15
N PRO A 265 -23.52 -27.93 1.69
CA PRO A 265 -22.35 -28.25 2.50
C PRO A 265 -21.56 -26.98 2.85
N PRO A 266 -20.90 -26.96 4.02
CA PRO A 266 -20.10 -25.82 4.44
C PRO A 266 -19.03 -25.49 3.39
N LEU A 267 -18.72 -24.21 3.26
CA LEU A 267 -17.63 -23.72 2.42
C LEU A 267 -16.32 -23.90 3.18
N ILE A 268 -15.58 -24.97 2.88
CA ILE A 268 -14.27 -25.21 3.47
C ILE A 268 -13.29 -24.16 2.94
N SER A 269 -12.71 -23.40 3.85
CA SER A 269 -11.72 -22.38 3.54
C SER A 269 -10.47 -22.62 4.36
N PHE A 270 -9.30 -22.31 3.80
CA PHE A 270 -8.03 -22.48 4.48
C PHE A 270 -7.41 -21.14 4.84
N LYS A 271 -7.22 -20.88 6.14
CA LYS A 271 -6.34 -19.81 6.60
C LYS A 271 -4.89 -20.29 6.58
N ARG A 272 -3.99 -19.35 6.30
CA ARG A 272 -2.55 -19.60 6.30
C ARG A 272 -2.09 -20.02 7.70
N ASP A 273 -1.25 -21.05 7.78
CA ASP A 273 -0.59 -21.39 9.03
C ASP A 273 0.48 -20.35 9.40
N LYS A 274 0.80 -20.28 10.70
CA LYS A 274 1.85 -19.41 11.21
C LYS A 274 3.19 -19.90 10.68
N ASN A 275 3.93 -19.01 10.03
CA ASN A 275 5.32 -19.30 9.70
C ASN A 275 6.20 -19.33 10.96
N LEU A 276 7.44 -19.80 10.85
CA LEU A 276 8.42 -19.84 11.95
C LEU A 276 8.52 -18.51 12.73
N MET A 277 8.40 -17.37 12.04
CA MET A 277 8.35 -16.05 12.67
C MET A 277 7.08 -15.84 13.50
N GLY A 278 5.92 -16.26 12.99
CA GLY A 278 4.63 -16.21 13.69
C GLY A 278 4.59 -17.13 14.91
N CYS A 279 5.11 -18.35 14.79
CA CYS A 279 5.24 -19.29 15.91
C CYS A 279 6.19 -18.77 16.99
N ARG A 280 7.36 -18.20 16.60
CA ARG A 280 8.33 -17.65 17.55
C ARG A 280 7.87 -16.37 18.25
N LYS A 281 7.07 -15.51 17.60
CA LYS A 281 6.50 -14.30 18.22
C LYS A 281 5.59 -14.59 19.42
N GLN A 282 5.01 -15.78 19.53
CA GLN A 282 4.17 -16.17 20.67
C GLN A 282 4.97 -16.74 21.85
N ARG A 283 6.10 -17.40 21.59
CA ARG A 283 6.92 -18.05 22.62
C ARG A 283 8.05 -17.19 23.18
N LEU A 284 8.32 -16.04 22.56
CA LEU A 284 9.32 -15.11 23.08
C LEU A 284 8.65 -14.12 24.04
N PRO A 285 9.23 -13.87 25.23
CA PRO A 285 8.84 -12.75 26.07
C PRO A 285 8.81 -11.49 25.21
N ARG A 286 7.70 -10.74 25.27
CA ARG A 286 7.64 -9.43 24.60
C ARG A 286 8.79 -8.59 25.16
N SER A 287 9.54 -7.92 24.29
CA SER A 287 10.65 -7.08 24.75
C SER A 287 10.16 -6.12 25.82
N THR A 288 10.90 -6.07 26.93
CA THR A 288 10.58 -5.20 28.05
C THR A 288 10.44 -3.78 27.53
N VAL A 289 9.27 -3.18 27.76
CA VAL A 289 9.03 -1.79 27.43
C VAL A 289 9.90 -0.98 28.36
N LYS A 290 10.90 -0.29 27.81
CA LYS A 290 11.67 0.69 28.56
C LYS A 290 10.90 2.01 28.48
N ALA A 291 10.65 2.62 29.63
CA ALA A 291 10.07 3.95 29.70
C ALA A 291 11.21 4.95 29.96
N ILE A 292 11.24 6.04 29.18
CA ILE A 292 12.05 7.22 29.48
C ILE A 292 11.08 8.38 29.68
N ASP A 293 11.34 9.18 30.71
CA ASP A 293 10.64 10.45 30.92
C ASP A 293 11.20 11.49 29.94
N SER A 294 10.31 12.14 29.20
CA SER A 294 10.67 13.20 28.25
C SER A 294 9.71 14.38 28.37
N GLY A 295 10.20 15.61 28.25
CA GLY A 295 9.36 16.80 28.33
C GLY A 295 8.26 16.85 27.26
N SER A 296 7.05 17.24 27.66
CA SER A 296 5.92 17.49 26.76
C SER A 296 6.04 18.85 26.09
N MET A 297 6.21 18.86 24.77
CA MET A 297 6.22 20.11 24.00
C MET A 297 4.83 20.51 23.46
N ARG A 298 3.75 19.81 23.85
CA ARG A 298 2.41 20.01 23.25
C ARG A 298 1.85 21.43 23.43
N ASN A 299 2.21 22.08 24.53
CA ASN A 299 1.78 23.44 24.87
C ASN A 299 2.98 24.37 25.14
N PHE A 300 4.17 24.03 24.65
CA PHE A 300 5.37 24.81 24.89
C PHE A 300 5.26 26.19 24.22
N ASN A 301 5.37 27.25 25.02
CA ASN A 301 5.35 28.63 24.53
C ASN A 301 6.78 29.18 24.62
N LEU A 302 7.40 29.36 23.46
CA LEU A 302 8.79 29.81 23.35
C LEU A 302 9.02 31.16 24.03
N ASN A 303 8.12 32.13 23.83
CA ASN A 303 8.29 33.48 24.38
C ASN A 303 8.14 33.48 25.91
N ALA A 304 7.20 32.71 26.44
CA ALA A 304 7.02 32.58 27.89
C ALA A 304 8.20 31.84 28.55
N PHE A 305 8.76 30.83 27.88
CA PHE A 305 9.94 30.12 28.36
C PHE A 305 11.19 31.01 28.36
N LEU A 306 11.43 31.75 27.28
CA LEU A 306 12.56 32.70 27.20
C LEU A 306 12.43 33.81 28.23
N ASN A 307 11.22 34.33 28.45
CA ASN A 307 10.95 35.31 29.49
C ASN A 307 11.24 34.75 30.88
N ASP A 308 10.79 33.53 31.18
CA ASP A 308 11.06 32.88 32.46
C ASP A 308 12.55 32.63 32.66
N LEU A 309 13.28 32.17 31.64
CA LEU A 309 14.75 32.04 31.70
C LEU A 309 15.45 33.37 31.97
N SER A 310 14.93 34.50 31.47
CA SER A 310 15.54 35.81 31.68
C SER A 310 15.29 36.39 33.07
N ILE A 311 14.21 36.00 33.75
CA ILE A 311 13.87 36.48 35.10
C ILE A 311 14.34 35.51 36.20
N THR A 312 14.69 34.26 35.87
CA THR A 312 15.20 33.28 36.83
C THR A 312 16.47 33.82 37.51
N PRO A 313 16.54 33.83 38.85
CA PRO A 313 17.67 34.41 39.59
C PRO A 313 18.87 33.45 39.63
N TRP A 314 19.50 33.20 38.47
CA TRP A 314 20.66 32.29 38.34
C TRP A 314 21.79 32.63 39.32
N GLY A 315 21.98 33.93 39.59
CA GLY A 315 22.98 34.44 40.53
C GLY A 315 22.83 33.93 41.97
N SER A 316 21.63 33.48 42.36
CA SER A 316 21.40 32.89 43.70
C SER A 316 22.14 31.57 43.93
N SER A 317 22.59 30.89 42.86
CA SER A 317 23.41 29.69 42.99
C SER A 317 24.81 29.95 43.54
N PHE A 318 25.34 31.16 43.39
CA PHE A 318 26.69 31.52 43.86
C PHE A 318 26.74 31.99 45.32
N VAL A 319 25.62 31.86 46.04
CA VAL A 319 25.58 32.10 47.49
C VAL A 319 26.23 30.95 48.27
N PHE A 320 26.40 29.79 47.63
CA PHE A 320 27.02 28.61 48.23
C PHE A 320 28.52 28.55 47.92
N ASP A 321 29.31 28.19 48.93
CA ASP A 321 30.76 28.03 48.80
C ASP A 321 31.17 26.67 48.20
N ASP A 322 30.31 25.65 48.30
CA ASP A 322 30.54 24.31 47.74
C ASP A 322 30.02 24.18 46.30
N ILE A 323 30.86 23.63 45.42
CA ILE A 323 30.55 23.52 44.00
C ILE A 323 29.40 22.54 43.69
N ASN A 324 29.19 21.52 44.52
CA ASN A 324 28.07 20.59 44.36
C ASN A 324 26.76 21.27 44.76
N ASP A 325 26.78 22.11 45.79
CA ASP A 325 25.63 22.89 46.23
C ASP A 325 25.26 23.99 45.22
N VAL A 326 26.26 24.68 44.65
CA VAL A 326 26.07 25.61 43.51
C VAL A 326 25.39 24.88 42.34
N TRP A 327 25.90 23.70 41.97
CA TRP A 327 25.32 22.90 40.89
C TRP A 327 23.92 22.40 41.21
N ALA A 328 23.67 21.91 42.43
CA ALA A 328 22.38 21.40 42.86
C ALA A 328 21.32 22.51 42.82
N HIS A 329 21.65 23.69 43.33
CA HIS A 329 20.74 24.84 43.33
C HIS A 329 20.47 25.35 41.91
N TRP A 330 21.53 25.52 41.10
CA TRP A 330 21.37 25.91 39.70
C TRP A 330 20.53 24.89 38.91
N SER A 331 20.78 23.60 39.12
CA SER A 331 20.04 22.51 38.50
C SER A 331 18.57 22.50 38.93
N SER A 332 18.27 22.84 40.19
CA SER A 332 16.89 22.99 40.67
C SER A 332 16.16 24.10 39.91
N LEU A 333 16.74 25.30 39.85
CA LEU A 333 16.15 26.45 39.13
C LEU A 333 15.92 26.13 37.65
N TYR A 334 16.87 25.44 37.01
CA TYR A 334 16.76 25.02 35.64
C TYR A 334 15.65 23.98 35.44
N ASN A 335 15.60 22.96 36.29
CA ASN A 335 14.59 21.90 36.21
C ASN A 335 13.18 22.41 36.52
N GLU A 336 13.02 23.32 37.48
CA GLU A 336 11.75 23.98 37.79
C GLU A 336 11.25 24.81 36.60
N THR A 337 12.16 25.58 35.98
CA THR A 337 11.83 26.36 34.77
C THR A 337 11.42 25.43 33.62
N ILE A 338 12.13 24.32 33.42
CA ILE A 338 11.79 23.34 32.38
C ILE A 338 10.48 22.62 32.67
N GLU A 339 10.24 22.18 33.90
CA GLU A 339 9.02 21.43 34.25
C GLU A 339 7.76 22.30 34.12
N LYS A 340 7.88 23.60 34.41
CA LYS A 340 6.81 24.59 34.19
C LYS A 340 6.38 24.69 32.72
N HIS A 341 7.33 24.61 31.78
CA HIS A 341 7.06 24.80 30.34
C HIS A 341 6.97 23.50 29.52
N ALA A 342 7.61 22.43 29.99
CA ALA A 342 7.74 21.14 29.32
C ALA A 342 7.58 19.97 30.30
N PRO A 343 6.38 19.77 30.87
CA PRO A 343 6.13 18.77 31.92
C PRO A 343 6.47 17.35 31.45
N LYS A 344 7.05 16.55 32.35
CA LYS A 344 7.53 15.18 32.06
C LYS A 344 6.38 14.27 31.59
N ILE A 345 6.57 13.62 30.44
CA ILE A 345 5.72 12.54 29.92
C ILE A 345 6.53 11.26 29.82
N ARG A 346 5.97 10.17 30.33
CA ARG A 346 6.48 8.81 30.13
C ARG A 346 6.33 8.38 28.67
N LYS A 347 7.45 8.18 27.98
CA LYS A 347 7.47 7.57 26.64
C LYS A 347 7.99 6.15 26.72
N ALA A 348 7.11 5.22 26.40
CA ALA A 348 7.41 3.81 26.24
C ALA A 348 8.05 3.55 24.86
N PHE A 349 9.24 2.95 24.85
CA PHE A 349 9.85 2.43 23.63
C PHE A 349 10.14 0.94 23.78
N ARG A 350 10.09 0.24 22.64
CA ARG A 350 10.47 -1.16 22.56
C ARG A 350 11.93 -1.24 22.18
N SER A 351 12.72 -2.05 22.87
CA SER A 351 14.11 -2.30 22.47
C SER A 351 14.17 -2.86 21.05
N LYS A 352 15.25 -2.55 20.32
CA LYS A 352 15.50 -3.10 18.98
C LYS A 352 15.44 -4.62 19.00
N GLN A 353 14.99 -5.15 17.87
CA GLN A 353 14.75 -6.58 17.60
C GLN A 353 15.99 -7.43 17.88
N LEU A 354 15.77 -8.69 18.28
CA LEU A 354 16.79 -9.65 18.73
C LEU A 354 18.06 -9.67 17.85
N PRO A 355 19.28 -9.64 18.44
CA PRO A 355 20.56 -9.50 17.72
C PRO A 355 20.82 -10.51 16.59
N TRP A 356 20.26 -11.71 16.70
CA TRP A 356 20.51 -12.81 15.76
C TRP A 356 19.54 -12.85 14.56
N ILE A 357 18.53 -11.97 14.51
CA ILE A 357 17.65 -11.82 13.32
C ILE A 357 18.41 -11.04 12.24
N ASN A 358 19.30 -11.74 11.54
CA ASN A 358 20.07 -11.18 10.43
C ASN A 358 19.28 -11.19 9.11
N ASN A 359 19.79 -10.45 8.12
CA ASN A 359 19.15 -10.34 6.81
C ASN A 359 19.12 -11.68 6.04
N GLN A 360 20.03 -12.62 6.34
CA GLN A 360 20.05 -13.94 5.72
C GLN A 360 18.87 -14.81 6.15
N LEU A 361 18.53 -14.83 7.44
CA LEU A 361 17.35 -15.55 7.96
C LEU A 361 16.04 -14.97 7.41
N LYS A 362 15.98 -13.65 7.20
CA LYS A 362 14.84 -13.00 6.53
C LYS A 362 14.73 -13.38 5.05
N LYS A 363 15.86 -13.54 4.35
CA LYS A 363 15.90 -14.01 2.96
C LYS A 363 15.47 -15.47 2.84
N LYS A 364 15.97 -16.38 3.69
CA LYS A 364 15.55 -17.81 3.69
C LYS A 364 14.03 -17.96 3.92
N ASN A 365 13.46 -17.21 4.86
CA ASN A 365 12.01 -17.18 5.09
C ASN A 365 11.17 -16.56 3.95
N SER A 366 11.81 -15.88 2.99
CA SER A 366 11.14 -15.40 1.77
C SER A 366 11.26 -16.40 0.61
N ILE A 367 12.21 -17.33 0.69
CA ILE A 367 12.45 -18.39 -0.30
C ILE A 367 11.57 -19.62 0.00
N GLU A 368 11.28 -19.90 1.27
CA GLU A 368 10.33 -20.96 1.72
C GLU A 368 8.84 -20.54 1.68
N LYS A 369 8.51 -19.37 1.11
CA LYS A 369 7.13 -18.84 1.07
C LYS A 369 6.35 -19.27 -0.15
#